data_AF-A0A926H3D5-F1
#
_entry.id   AF-A0A926H3D5-F1
#
_cell.length_a   1.000
_cell.length_b   1.000
_cell.length_c   1.000
_cell.angle_alpha   90.00
_cell.angle_beta   90.00
_cell.angle_gamma   90.00
#
_symmetry.space_group_name_H-M   'P 1'
#
loop_
_entity.id
_entity.type
_entity.pdbx_description
1 polymer ?
#
loop_
_entity_poly.entity_id
_entity_poly.type
_entity_poly.pdbx_seq_one_letter_code
_entity_poly.pdbx_strand_id
1 'polypeptide(L)'
;MKTNATLALLFAAFVSVQACAQTVPANEPTSTTSRREKLANTTPEQRAERQTAQMKKQLSLTAEQETTVASINLKYAQQMQSVLETGERNRQTMNQVREMTSSKDADLKKVLDENQYKQYEAFKDEQKDRMKQARGRRNNR
;
A
#
# COMPACT_ATOMS: atom_id res chain seq x y z
N MET A 1 28.04 -13.44 53.60
CA MET A 1 29.32 -14.08 53.20
C MET A 1 29.38 -13.94 51.68
N LYS A 2 30.08 -12.96 51.09
CA LYS A 2 31.56 -12.87 50.87
C LYS A 2 32.07 -14.23 50.36
N THR A 3 32.60 -14.45 49.15
CA THR A 3 33.33 -13.65 48.15
C THR A 3 33.14 -14.33 46.77
N ASN A 4 33.54 -13.75 45.63
CA ASN A 4 34.79 -14.13 44.96
C ASN A 4 35.18 -13.09 43.90
N ALA A 5 36.47 -12.76 43.91
CA ALA A 5 37.13 -11.73 43.13
C ALA A 5 37.96 -12.35 42.01
N THR A 6 38.14 -11.62 40.90
CA THR A 6 39.36 -11.68 40.07
C THR A 6 39.57 -10.36 39.32
N LEU A 7 40.75 -9.78 39.57
CA LEU A 7 41.38 -8.61 38.97
C LEU A 7 41.81 -8.88 37.53
N ALA A 8 41.72 -7.86 36.66
CA ALA A 8 42.75 -7.51 35.67
C ALA A 8 42.49 -6.07 35.20
N LEU A 9 43.10 -5.08 35.84
CA LEU A 9 44.30 -4.36 35.37
C LEU A 9 44.07 -3.56 34.08
N LEU A 10 43.84 -2.27 34.30
CA LEU A 10 43.99 -1.13 33.40
C LEU A 10 45.29 -1.22 32.57
N PHE A 11 45.23 -0.83 31.30
CA PHE A 11 46.04 0.28 30.78
C PHE A 11 45.46 0.76 29.44
N ALA A 12 45.16 2.05 29.39
CA ALA A 12 44.71 2.78 28.22
C ALA A 12 45.88 3.02 27.26
N ALA A 13 45.62 2.93 25.95
CA ALA A 13 46.36 3.68 24.95
C ALA A 13 45.42 4.04 23.78
N PHE A 14 45.34 5.35 23.58
CA PHE A 14 44.62 6.09 22.57
C PHE A 14 45.41 6.10 21.24
N VAL A 15 44.80 6.62 20.16
CA VAL A 15 45.36 6.91 18.82
C VAL A 15 45.27 5.70 17.86
N SER A 16 44.74 5.78 16.63
CA SER A 16 44.49 6.87 15.68
C SER A 16 43.35 6.53 14.72
N VAL A 17 42.70 7.59 14.23
CA VAL A 17 41.80 7.63 13.07
C VAL A 17 42.41 6.97 11.83
N GLN A 18 41.67 6.06 11.21
CA GLN A 18 41.72 5.85 9.77
C GLN A 18 40.30 5.88 9.22
N ALA A 19 39.99 7.01 8.57
CA ALA A 19 38.95 7.07 7.57
C ALA A 19 39.36 6.16 6.41
N CYS A 20 38.78 4.96 6.36
CA CYS A 20 38.59 4.26 5.09
C CYS A 20 37.09 4.18 4.89
N ALA A 21 36.64 4.91 3.89
CA ALA A 21 35.30 4.87 3.34
C ALA A 21 34.79 3.42 3.31
N GLN A 22 33.66 3.17 3.98
CA GLN A 22 32.86 2.00 3.67
C GLN A 22 32.27 2.25 2.28
N THR A 23 32.99 1.81 1.25
CA THR A 23 32.39 1.50 -0.04
C THR A 23 31.51 0.27 0.18
N VAL A 24 30.32 0.49 0.74
CA VAL A 24 29.23 -0.44 0.56
C VAL A 24 28.99 -0.45 -0.96
N PRO A 25 29.14 -1.59 -1.66
CA PRO A 25 28.88 -1.63 -3.08
C PRO A 25 27.45 -1.15 -3.31
N ALA A 26 27.33 0.01 -3.95
CA ALA A 26 26.06 0.59 -4.39
C ALA A 26 25.52 -0.26 -5.55
N ASN A 27 25.06 -1.45 -5.21
CA ASN A 27 24.27 -2.31 -6.09
C ASN A 27 23.02 -2.79 -5.33
N GLU A 28 22.40 -1.86 -4.60
CA GLU A 28 20.96 -1.92 -4.38
C GLU A 28 20.32 -1.66 -5.74
N PRO A 29 19.51 -2.58 -6.31
CA PRO A 29 18.72 -2.24 -7.47
C PRO A 29 17.77 -1.11 -7.05
N THR A 30 18.13 0.13 -7.35
CA THR A 30 17.21 1.27 -7.40
C THR A 30 16.24 1.07 -8.56
N SER A 31 15.52 -0.05 -8.56
CA SER A 31 14.33 -0.20 -9.37
C SER A 31 13.27 0.66 -8.68
N THR A 32 13.12 1.87 -9.21
CA THR A 32 11.91 2.66 -8.95
C THR A 32 10.77 1.98 -9.70
N THR A 33 10.46 0.71 -9.36
CA THR A 33 9.40 -0.07 -9.98
C THR A 33 8.13 0.73 -9.86
N SER A 34 7.55 1.06 -11.01
CA SER A 34 6.38 1.91 -11.07
C SER A 34 5.26 1.28 -10.26
N ARG A 35 4.39 2.10 -9.65
CA ARG A 35 3.22 1.59 -8.93
C ARG A 35 2.39 0.60 -9.77
N ARG A 36 2.41 0.75 -11.10
CA ARG A 36 1.73 -0.15 -12.05
C ARG A 36 2.39 -1.52 -12.10
N GLU A 37 3.71 -1.59 -12.23
CA GLU A 37 4.44 -2.87 -12.22
C GLU A 37 4.24 -3.61 -10.89
N LYS A 38 4.27 -2.88 -9.76
CA LYS A 38 3.95 -3.48 -8.45
C LYS A 38 2.53 -4.05 -8.39
N LEU A 39 1.56 -3.43 -9.07
CA LEU A 39 0.19 -3.93 -9.13
C LEU A 39 0.04 -5.09 -10.12
N ALA A 40 0.73 -5.05 -11.25
CA ALA A 40 0.76 -6.14 -12.23
C ALA A 40 1.36 -7.43 -11.65
N ASN A 41 2.31 -7.30 -10.71
CA ASN A 41 2.93 -8.42 -9.99
C ASN A 41 2.09 -8.96 -8.82
N THR A 42 0.80 -8.61 -8.72
CA THR A 42 -0.10 -9.11 -7.67
C THR A 42 -1.31 -9.77 -8.30
N THR A 43 -1.87 -10.78 -7.65
CA THR A 43 -3.09 -11.44 -8.15
C THR A 43 -4.35 -10.62 -7.82
N PRO A 44 -5.45 -10.80 -8.54
CA PRO A 44 -6.75 -10.22 -8.19
C PRO A 44 -7.16 -10.53 -6.74
N GLU A 45 -6.93 -11.76 -6.28
CA GLU A 45 -7.28 -12.24 -4.95
C GLU A 45 -6.50 -11.48 -3.88
N GLN A 46 -5.18 -11.33 -4.05
CA GLN A 46 -4.34 -10.55 -3.13
C GLN A 46 -4.76 -9.07 -3.07
N ARG A 47 -5.19 -8.50 -4.21
CA ARG A 47 -5.71 -7.12 -4.23
C ARG A 47 -7.06 -7.01 -3.54
N ALA A 48 -7.94 -7.99 -3.72
CA ALA A 48 -9.24 -8.03 -3.08
C ALA A 48 -9.10 -8.19 -1.57
N GLU A 49 -8.26 -9.12 -1.11
CA GLU A 49 -7.98 -9.38 0.30
C GLU A 49 -7.47 -8.12 1.01
N ARG A 50 -6.47 -7.44 0.43
CA ARG A 50 -5.94 -6.18 1.01
C ARG A 50 -7.00 -5.09 1.09
N GLN A 51 -7.84 -4.95 0.06
CA GLN A 51 -8.93 -3.98 0.06
C GLN A 51 -9.95 -4.31 1.15
N THR A 52 -10.34 -5.58 1.27
CA THR A 52 -11.29 -6.03 2.29
C THR A 52 -10.73 -5.85 3.69
N ALA A 53 -9.48 -6.23 3.95
CA ALA A 53 -8.83 -6.04 5.24
C ALA A 53 -8.78 -4.56 5.64
N GLN A 54 -8.50 -3.67 4.68
CA GLN A 54 -8.53 -2.24 4.92
C GLN A 54 -9.95 -1.74 5.22
N MET A 55 -10.94 -2.15 4.43
CA MET A 55 -12.34 -1.76 4.65
C MET A 55 -12.88 -2.28 5.98
N LYS A 56 -12.58 -3.52 6.36
CA LYS A 56 -12.91 -4.08 7.67
C LYS A 56 -12.40 -3.20 8.80
N LYS A 57 -11.12 -2.81 8.74
CA LYS A 57 -10.50 -1.97 9.76
C LYS A 57 -11.08 -0.55 9.80
N GLN A 58 -11.32 0.05 8.64
CA GLN A 58 -11.75 1.46 8.56
C GLN A 58 -13.25 1.64 8.84
N LEU A 59 -14.07 0.66 8.44
CA LEU A 59 -15.53 0.76 8.49
C LEU A 59 -16.14 -0.14 9.57
N SER A 60 -15.32 -0.87 10.32
CA SER A 60 -15.76 -1.82 11.35
C SER A 60 -16.82 -2.80 10.81
N LEU A 61 -16.53 -3.43 9.67
CA LEU A 61 -17.46 -4.34 9.00
C LEU A 61 -17.83 -5.52 9.91
N THR A 62 -19.11 -5.91 9.88
CA THR A 62 -19.53 -7.19 10.47
C THR A 62 -18.97 -8.37 9.66
N ALA A 63 -18.98 -9.58 10.22
CA ALA A 63 -18.50 -10.78 9.52
C ALA A 63 -19.30 -11.07 8.23
N GLU A 64 -20.60 -10.82 8.24
CA GLU A 64 -21.47 -10.97 7.07
C GLU A 64 -21.11 -9.93 6.00
N GLN A 65 -21.00 -8.65 6.39
CA GLN A 65 -20.62 -7.57 5.48
C GLN A 65 -19.22 -7.80 4.89
N GLU A 66 -18.26 -8.23 5.71
CA GLU A 66 -16.90 -8.55 5.26
C GLU A 66 -16.90 -9.61 4.15
N THR A 67 -17.72 -10.66 4.29
CA THR A 67 -17.83 -11.73 3.31
C THR A 67 -18.38 -11.18 1.98
N THR A 68 -19.47 -10.41 2.02
CA THR A 68 -20.04 -9.80 0.80
C THR A 68 -19.10 -8.77 0.17
N VAL A 69 -18.45 -7.93 0.99
CA VAL A 69 -17.45 -6.95 0.54
C VAL A 69 -16.25 -7.64 -0.10
N ALA A 70 -15.81 -8.79 0.42
CA ALA A 70 -14.75 -9.58 -0.19
C ALA A 70 -15.12 -10.06 -1.59
N SER A 71 -16.34 -10.59 -1.78
CA SER A 71 -16.83 -11.00 -3.09
C SER A 71 -16.93 -9.81 -4.07
N ILE A 72 -17.42 -8.66 -3.60
CA ILE A 72 -17.47 -7.42 -4.41
C ILE A 72 -16.05 -7.00 -4.81
N ASN A 73 -15.12 -6.92 -3.85
CA ASN A 73 -13.73 -6.52 -4.13
C ASN A 73 -13.04 -7.50 -5.09
N LEU A 74 -13.30 -8.80 -4.99
CA LEU A 74 -12.75 -9.81 -5.91
C LEU A 74 -13.27 -9.61 -7.33
N LYS A 75 -14.60 -9.46 -7.51
CA LYS A 75 -15.23 -9.19 -8.80
C LYS A 75 -14.54 -8.01 -9.51
N TYR A 76 -14.40 -6.88 -8.82
CA TYR A 76 -13.78 -5.69 -9.43
C TYR A 76 -12.25 -5.80 -9.55
N ALA A 77 -11.57 -6.57 -8.69
CA ALA A 77 -10.14 -6.84 -8.83
C ALA A 77 -9.83 -7.70 -10.07
N GLN A 78 -10.72 -8.64 -10.41
CA GLN A 78 -10.65 -9.45 -11.63
C GLN A 78 -10.91 -8.61 -12.88
N GLN A 79 -11.93 -7.74 -12.85
CA GLN A 79 -12.17 -6.80 -13.96
C GLN A 79 -11.00 -5.82 -14.17
N MET A 80 -10.36 -5.38 -13.07
CA MET A 80 -9.16 -4.54 -13.15
C MET A 80 -7.95 -5.28 -13.74
N GLN A 81 -7.90 -6.61 -13.63
CA GLN A 81 -6.76 -7.40 -14.10
C GLN A 81 -6.54 -7.22 -15.60
N SER A 82 -7.60 -7.27 -16.40
CA SER A 82 -7.51 -7.07 -17.86
C SER A 82 -6.95 -5.69 -18.21
N VAL A 83 -7.38 -4.65 -17.50
CA VAL A 83 -6.87 -3.27 -17.64
C VAL A 83 -5.39 -3.16 -17.24
N LEU A 84 -4.93 -3.93 -16.26
CA LEU A 84 -3.52 -3.97 -15.87
C LEU A 84 -2.67 -4.69 -16.92
N GLU A 85 -3.18 -5.77 -17.49
CA GLU A 85 -2.51 -6.57 -18.52
C GLU A 85 -2.34 -5.81 -19.84
N THR A 86 -3.32 -5.01 -20.27
CA THR A 86 -3.19 -4.24 -21.52
C THR A 86 -2.07 -3.21 -21.50
N GLY A 87 -1.59 -2.79 -20.32
CA GLY A 87 -0.54 -1.78 -20.21
C GLY A 87 -0.99 -0.34 -20.50
N GLU A 88 -2.16 -0.14 -21.12
CA GLU A 88 -2.54 1.12 -21.75
C GLU A 88 -2.81 2.25 -20.75
N ARG A 89 -2.52 3.48 -21.20
CA ARG A 89 -2.77 4.73 -20.47
C ARG A 89 -3.52 5.74 -21.33
N ASN A 90 -4.54 5.28 -22.04
CA ASN A 90 -5.37 6.13 -22.89
C ASN A 90 -6.67 6.55 -22.18
N ARG A 91 -7.44 7.44 -22.82
CA ARG A 91 -8.71 7.95 -22.29
C ARG A 91 -9.74 6.85 -22.07
N GLN A 92 -9.76 5.82 -22.94
CA GLN A 92 -10.69 4.71 -22.85
C GLN A 92 -10.45 3.87 -21.60
N THR A 93 -9.20 3.46 -21.36
CA THR A 93 -8.81 2.73 -20.14
C THR A 93 -9.17 3.54 -18.89
N MET A 94 -8.93 4.85 -18.91
CA MET A 94 -9.30 5.74 -17.79
C MET A 94 -10.81 5.78 -17.55
N ASN A 95 -11.61 5.75 -18.61
CA ASN A 95 -13.08 5.72 -18.49
C ASN A 95 -13.57 4.36 -17.96
N GLN A 96 -13.00 3.25 -18.44
CA GLN A 96 -13.30 1.91 -17.93
C GLN A 96 -13.00 1.81 -16.42
N VAL A 97 -11.86 2.34 -15.97
CA VAL A 97 -11.51 2.36 -14.54
C VAL A 97 -12.50 3.20 -13.72
N ARG A 98 -12.96 4.33 -14.25
CA ARG A 98 -13.97 5.18 -13.59
C ARG A 98 -15.30 4.45 -13.46
N GLU A 99 -15.75 3.82 -14.53
CA GLU A 99 -16.99 3.05 -14.55
C GLU A 99 -16.93 1.88 -13.57
N MET A 100 -15.85 1.09 -13.59
CA MET A 100 -15.63 0.02 -12.60
C MET A 100 -15.66 0.54 -11.16
N THR A 101 -15.07 1.72 -10.91
CA THR A 101 -15.08 2.33 -9.58
C THR A 101 -16.51 2.71 -9.18
N SER A 102 -17.27 3.38 -10.06
CA SER A 102 -18.64 3.79 -9.80
C SER A 102 -19.57 2.58 -9.57
N SER A 103 -19.41 1.52 -10.35
CA SER A 103 -20.18 0.28 -10.19
C SER A 103 -19.85 -0.40 -8.87
N LYS A 104 -18.58 -0.42 -8.47
CA LYS A 104 -18.17 -0.91 -7.15
C LYS A 104 -18.80 -0.10 -6.02
N ASP A 105 -18.81 1.22 -6.14
CA ASP A 105 -19.44 2.10 -5.14
C ASP A 105 -20.93 1.81 -4.98
N ALA A 106 -21.63 1.57 -6.08
CA ALA A 106 -23.06 1.22 -6.07
C ALA A 106 -23.31 -0.16 -5.44
N ASP A 107 -22.46 -1.15 -5.71
CA ASP A 107 -22.56 -2.47 -5.09
C ASP A 107 -22.25 -2.43 -3.59
N LEU A 108 -21.24 -1.66 -3.17
CA LEU A 108 -20.91 -1.46 -1.76
C LEU A 108 -22.03 -0.74 -0.99
N LYS A 109 -22.69 0.25 -1.60
CA LYS A 109 -23.80 0.99 -0.98
C LYS A 109 -24.98 0.09 -0.56
N LYS A 110 -25.15 -1.06 -1.22
CA LYS A 110 -26.21 -2.03 -0.89
C LYS A 110 -25.90 -2.88 0.34
N VAL A 111 -24.63 -2.93 0.76
CA VAL A 111 -24.11 -3.82 1.82
C VAL A 111 -23.74 -3.03 3.07
N LEU A 112 -23.16 -1.84 2.87
CA LEU A 112 -22.75 -0.96 3.94
C LEU A 112 -23.97 -0.19 4.48
N ASP A 113 -24.01 0.04 5.79
CA ASP A 113 -24.96 0.98 6.36
C ASP A 113 -24.60 2.44 5.98
N GLU A 114 -25.49 3.37 6.30
CA GLU A 114 -25.32 4.78 5.92
C GLU A 114 -24.04 5.39 6.53
N ASN A 115 -23.69 5.05 7.78
CA ASN A 115 -22.52 5.60 8.45
C ASN A 115 -21.23 5.01 7.87
N GLN A 116 -21.20 3.70 7.64
CA GLN A 116 -20.08 3.02 6.99
C GLN A 116 -19.87 3.53 5.56
N TYR A 117 -20.95 3.76 4.81
CA TYR A 117 -20.83 4.30 3.45
C TYR A 117 -20.27 5.73 3.45
N LYS A 118 -20.72 6.59 4.37
CA LYS A 118 -20.14 7.94 4.54
C LYS A 118 -18.66 7.90 4.87
N GLN A 119 -18.23 7.00 5.75
CA GLN A 119 -16.81 6.80 6.08
C GLN A 119 -16.02 6.31 4.87
N TYR A 120 -16.59 5.41 4.07
CA TYR A 120 -16.00 4.93 2.84
C TYR A 120 -15.78 6.05 1.82
N GLU A 121 -16.78 6.92 1.62
CA GLU A 121 -16.67 8.09 0.73
C GLU A 121 -15.58 9.06 1.22
N ALA A 122 -15.57 9.39 2.51
CA ALA A 122 -14.55 10.26 3.09
C ALA A 122 -13.13 9.70 2.91
N PHE A 123 -12.95 8.40 3.13
CA PHE A 123 -11.66 7.73 2.93
C PHE A 123 -11.20 7.81 1.46
N LYS A 124 -12.11 7.63 0.51
CA LYS A 124 -11.80 7.76 -0.93
C LYS A 124 -11.39 9.17 -1.32
N ASP A 125 -12.07 10.17 -0.80
CA ASP A 125 -11.74 11.57 -1.09
C ASP A 125 -10.36 11.94 -0.54
N GLU A 126 -10.04 11.52 0.68
CA GLU A 126 -8.71 11.70 1.26
C GLU A 126 -7.62 10.99 0.42
N GLN A 127 -7.90 9.78 -0.09
CA GLN A 127 -6.99 9.07 -1.01
C GLN A 127 -6.82 9.83 -2.33
N LYS A 128 -7.89 10.38 -2.89
CA LYS A 128 -7.87 11.20 -4.11
C LYS A 128 -7.03 12.46 -3.92
N ASP A 129 -7.16 13.12 -2.78
CA ASP A 129 -6.42 14.34 -2.49
C ASP A 129 -4.94 14.08 -2.25
N ARG A 130 -4.59 13.00 -1.53
CA ARG A 130 -3.19 12.53 -1.44
C ARG A 130 -2.60 12.25 -2.81
N MET A 131 -3.36 11.64 -3.73
CA MET A 131 -2.90 11.43 -5.11
C MET A 131 -2.68 12.74 -5.88
N LYS A 132 -3.57 13.73 -5.73
CA LYS A 132 -3.39 15.05 -6.35
C LYS A 132 -2.14 15.76 -5.82
N GLN A 133 -1.96 15.77 -4.50
CA GLN A 133 -0.79 16.39 -3.86
C GLN A 133 0.52 15.73 -4.31
N ALA A 134 0.55 14.39 -4.38
CA ALA A 134 1.72 13.66 -4.87
C ALA A 134 2.07 14.00 -6.33
N ARG A 135 1.06 14.24 -7.19
CA ARG A 135 1.27 14.70 -8.57
C ARG A 135 1.79 16.14 -8.61
N GLY A 136 1.22 17.04 -7.81
CA GLY A 136 1.69 18.43 -7.71
C GLY A 136 3.15 18.53 -7.28
N ARG A 137 3.56 17.74 -6.26
CA ARG A 137 4.96 17.66 -5.81
C ARG A 137 5.93 17.16 -6.88
N ARG A 138 5.47 16.27 -7.77
CA ARG A 138 6.29 15.76 -8.88
C ARG A 138 6.45 16.79 -10.00
N ASN A 139 5.43 17.61 -10.27
CA ASN A 139 5.50 18.64 -11.30
C ASN A 139 6.35 19.85 -10.88
N ASN A 140 6.57 20.04 -9.58
CA ASN A 140 7.41 21.10 -9.01
C ASN A 140 8.86 20.65 -8.73
N ARG A 141 9.25 19.44 -9.15
CA ARG A 141 10.63 18.92 -9.11
C ARG A 141 11.18 18.89 -10.53
#